data_AF-A0A5B0CPT8-F1
#
_entry.id   AF-A0A5B0CPT8-F1
#
_cell.length_a   1.000
_cell.length_b   1.000
_cell.length_c   1.000
_cell.angle_alpha   90.00
_cell.angle_beta   90.00
_cell.angle_gamma   90.00
#
_symmetry.space_group_name_H-M   'P 1'
#
loop_
_entity.id
_entity.type
_entity.pdbx_description
1 polymer ?
#
loop_
_entity_poly.entity_id
_entity_poly.type
_entity_poly.pdbx_seq_one_letter_code
_entity_poly.pdbx_strand_id
1 'polypeptide(L)'
;MKKFFMLLLVALIVSALAACSGDDKSNDNQTPEKDSTEQTDGATSGELENDYYKNVVEILKEEGYEVTNITGGDPEFFTDTKSSFGAEVNGEDMLTLQLFEIDPNSEHLKNAKETGMGQAEFEGEVAELPVLVIGNHYIFMAEGHPDQLDIYKLFQEKLK
;
A
#
# COMPACT_ATOMS: atom_id res chain seq x y z
N MET A 1 -31.85 -15.28 -33.44
CA MET A 1 -32.06 -16.19 -32.28
C MET A 1 -30.71 -16.64 -31.75
N LYS A 2 -30.35 -16.19 -30.54
CA LYS A 2 -29.33 -16.71 -29.59
C LYS A 2 -28.87 -15.54 -28.70
N LYS A 3 -29.78 -15.08 -27.86
CA LYS A 3 -29.50 -14.18 -26.73
C LYS A 3 -30.38 -14.66 -25.59
N PHE A 4 -30.05 -15.80 -24.96
CA PHE A 4 -30.82 -16.33 -23.82
C PHE A 4 -30.10 -17.44 -23.01
N PHE A 5 -28.78 -17.36 -22.80
CA PHE A 5 -28.12 -18.37 -21.97
C PHE A 5 -26.99 -17.78 -21.13
N MET A 6 -27.32 -16.97 -20.13
CA MET A 6 -26.39 -16.70 -19.03
C MET A 6 -27.12 -16.18 -17.78
N LEU A 7 -28.03 -16.99 -17.25
CA LEU A 7 -28.64 -16.78 -15.93
C LEU A 7 -28.95 -18.15 -15.30
N LEU A 8 -27.91 -18.91 -14.92
CA LEU A 8 -28.08 -20.11 -14.08
C LEU A 8 -26.79 -20.62 -13.42
N LEU A 9 -26.01 -19.76 -12.75
CA LEU A 9 -24.91 -20.27 -11.90
C LEU A 9 -24.64 -19.35 -10.70
N VAL A 10 -25.72 -18.99 -10.00
CA VAL A 10 -25.67 -18.59 -8.60
C VAL A 10 -26.31 -19.73 -7.81
N ALA A 11 -25.48 -20.59 -7.24
CA ALA A 11 -25.78 -21.41 -6.06
C ALA A 11 -24.63 -22.37 -5.82
N LEU A 12 -24.28 -22.57 -4.55
CA LEU A 12 -23.35 -23.58 -4.00
C LEU A 12 -21.89 -23.16 -3.94
N ILE A 13 -21.49 -22.39 -2.91
CA ILE A 13 -20.44 -22.81 -1.96
C ILE A 13 -20.65 -22.12 -0.59
N VAL A 14 -21.57 -22.62 0.24
CA VAL A 14 -21.54 -22.36 1.70
C VAL A 14 -22.01 -23.64 2.39
N SER A 15 -21.05 -24.47 2.84
CA SER A 15 -21.21 -25.41 3.96
C SER A 15 -20.04 -26.38 4.00
N ALA A 16 -18.92 -25.99 4.62
CA ALA A 16 -17.89 -26.93 5.02
C ALA A 16 -17.01 -26.40 6.17
N LEU A 17 -17.60 -26.02 7.30
CA LEU A 17 -16.92 -26.01 8.60
C LEU A 17 -17.94 -26.25 9.73
N ALA A 18 -18.36 -27.50 9.88
CA ALA A 18 -19.00 -27.98 11.10
C ALA A 18 -18.68 -29.46 11.29
N ALA A 19 -17.46 -29.74 11.73
CA ALA A 19 -17.05 -31.03 12.27
C ALA A 19 -15.79 -30.86 13.13
N CYS A 20 -15.96 -30.30 14.33
CA CYS A 20 -15.14 -30.71 15.46
C CYS A 20 -16.09 -30.90 16.65
N SER A 21 -16.17 -32.16 17.07
CA SER A 21 -17.08 -32.69 18.08
C SER A 21 -16.49 -32.47 19.47
N GLY A 22 -17.34 -32.13 20.45
CA GLY A 22 -16.98 -32.19 21.87
C GLY A 22 -17.97 -31.42 22.74
N ASP A 23 -18.81 -32.17 23.47
CA ASP A 23 -19.76 -31.75 24.53
C ASP A 23 -19.25 -30.55 25.36
N ASP A 24 -20.06 -29.59 25.82
CA ASP A 24 -21.13 -29.76 26.80
C ASP A 24 -21.96 -28.47 26.97
N LYS A 25 -23.13 -28.62 27.60
CA LYS A 25 -24.17 -27.60 27.84
C LYS A 25 -23.67 -26.31 28.53
N SER A 26 -24.17 -25.14 28.10
CA SER A 26 -25.14 -24.34 28.89
C SER A 26 -25.58 -23.06 28.18
N ASN A 27 -26.85 -22.75 28.42
CA ASN A 27 -27.68 -21.64 28.00
C ASN A 27 -27.24 -20.32 28.65
N ASP A 28 -27.03 -19.23 27.90
CA ASP A 28 -27.65 -17.94 28.25
C ASP A 28 -27.64 -16.94 27.08
N ASN A 29 -28.67 -16.12 27.09
CA ASN A 29 -29.12 -15.22 26.05
C ASN A 29 -28.57 -13.82 26.35
N GLN A 30 -27.62 -13.30 25.57
CA GLN A 30 -27.27 -11.87 25.59
C GLN A 30 -26.69 -11.43 24.23
N THR A 31 -27.31 -10.38 23.70
CA THR A 31 -26.95 -9.44 22.61
C THR A 31 -25.57 -9.62 21.97
N PRO A 32 -25.44 -9.61 20.61
CA PRO A 32 -24.12 -9.47 20.02
C PRO A 32 -23.65 -8.04 20.23
N GLU A 33 -22.80 -7.85 21.25
CA GLU A 33 -21.82 -6.78 21.21
C GLU A 33 -21.07 -6.90 19.89
N LYS A 34 -21.11 -5.79 19.16
CA LYS A 34 -20.34 -5.57 17.95
C LYS A 34 -18.88 -5.58 18.39
N ASP A 35 -18.26 -6.76 18.28
CA ASP A 35 -16.84 -6.96 18.42
C ASP A 35 -16.19 -6.20 17.25
N SER A 36 -15.93 -4.92 17.48
CA SER A 36 -14.99 -4.15 16.68
C SER A 36 -13.63 -4.72 17.03
N THR A 37 -13.24 -5.76 16.28
CA THR A 37 -11.88 -6.26 16.25
C THR A 37 -10.98 -5.05 16.05
N GLU A 38 -10.27 -4.66 17.11
CA GLU A 38 -9.09 -3.82 17.02
C GLU A 38 -8.13 -4.58 16.11
N GLN A 39 -8.16 -4.25 14.81
CA GLN A 39 -7.04 -4.50 13.92
C GLN A 39 -5.89 -3.71 14.52
N THR A 40 -4.93 -4.44 15.08
CA THR A 40 -3.68 -3.92 15.59
C THR A 40 -2.96 -3.24 14.41
N ASP A 41 -3.23 -1.95 14.19
CA ASP A 41 -2.45 -1.08 13.33
C ASP A 41 -1.06 -1.03 13.97
N GLY A 42 -0.15 -1.85 13.45
CA GLY A 42 1.27 -1.89 13.83
C GLY A 42 2.04 -0.66 13.36
N ALA A 43 1.38 0.50 13.24
CA ALA A 43 2.06 1.76 13.01
C ALA A 43 2.68 2.19 14.34
N THR A 44 4.00 2.06 14.46
CA THR A 44 4.70 2.65 15.59
C THR A 44 4.48 4.16 15.49
N SER A 45 3.91 4.76 16.55
CA SER A 45 3.32 6.10 16.58
C SER A 45 4.20 7.29 16.11
N GLY A 46 5.46 7.06 15.71
CA GLY A 46 6.36 8.07 15.14
C GLY A 46 6.61 7.96 13.63
N GLU A 47 6.20 6.87 12.96
CA GLU A 47 6.54 6.63 11.54
C GLU A 47 5.65 7.41 10.55
N LEU A 48 4.50 7.90 11.01
CA LEU A 48 3.53 8.68 10.24
C LEU A 48 3.46 10.16 10.64
N GLU A 49 4.53 10.75 11.16
CA GLU A 49 4.51 12.17 11.54
C GLU A 49 4.29 13.11 10.34
N ASN A 50 4.68 12.69 9.14
CA ASN A 50 4.47 13.43 7.89
C ASN A 50 3.02 13.29 7.38
N ASP A 51 2.30 14.41 7.28
CA ASP A 51 0.91 14.45 6.80
C ASP A 51 0.73 13.98 5.35
N TYR A 52 1.77 14.12 4.51
CA TYR A 52 1.75 13.57 3.16
C TYR A 52 1.70 12.03 3.19
N TYR A 53 2.47 11.38 4.07
CA TYR A 53 2.47 9.92 4.20
C TYR A 53 1.17 9.41 4.82
N LYS A 54 0.59 10.14 5.78
CA LYS A 54 -0.75 9.84 6.29
C LYS A 54 -1.79 9.84 5.16
N ASN A 55 -1.82 10.90 4.35
CA ASN A 55 -2.75 11.03 3.24
C ASN A 55 -2.59 9.91 2.19
N VAL A 56 -1.36 9.47 1.92
CA VAL A 56 -1.09 8.33 1.03
C VAL A 56 -1.71 7.04 1.57
N VAL A 57 -1.50 6.74 2.85
CA VAL A 57 -2.08 5.56 3.51
C VAL A 57 -3.61 5.64 3.52
N GLU A 58 -4.18 6.81 3.82
CA GLU A 58 -5.62 7.03 3.80
C GLU A 58 -6.22 6.78 2.42
N ILE A 59 -5.63 7.33 1.35
CA ILE A 59 -6.08 7.12 -0.03
C ILE A 59 -6.08 5.63 -0.40
N LEU A 60 -5.03 4.90 -0.03
CA LEU A 60 -4.95 3.46 -0.31
C LEU A 60 -6.03 2.68 0.45
N LYS A 61 -6.18 2.93 1.76
CA LYS A 61 -7.19 2.27 2.58
C LYS A 61 -8.62 2.58 2.10
N GLU A 62 -8.89 3.82 1.66
CA GLU A 62 -10.18 4.21 1.09
C GLU A 62 -10.52 3.48 -0.22
N GLU A 63 -9.51 3.18 -1.04
CA GLU A 63 -9.67 2.43 -2.29
C GLU A 63 -9.63 0.89 -2.09
N GLY A 64 -9.58 0.44 -0.84
CA GLY A 64 -9.70 -0.97 -0.47
C GLY A 64 -8.39 -1.76 -0.48
N TYR A 65 -7.24 -1.08 -0.55
CA TYR A 65 -5.94 -1.72 -0.36
C TYR A 65 -5.68 -2.00 1.12
N GLU A 66 -5.13 -3.17 1.42
CA GLU A 66 -4.57 -3.45 2.75
C GLU A 66 -3.18 -2.79 2.83
N VAL A 67 -2.96 -1.97 3.85
CA VAL A 67 -1.66 -1.30 4.08
C VAL A 67 -1.16 -1.68 5.47
N THR A 68 -0.02 -2.37 5.51
CA THR A 68 0.58 -2.95 6.72
C THR A 68 2.07 -2.63 6.81
N ASN A 69 2.71 -3.02 7.93
CA ASN A 69 4.15 -2.92 8.16
C ASN A 69 4.74 -1.57 7.75
N ILE A 70 4.06 -0.52 8.20
CA ILE A 70 4.48 0.87 8.01
C ILE A 70 5.79 1.08 8.77
N THR A 71 6.81 1.59 8.08
CA THR A 71 8.14 1.80 8.62
C THR A 71 8.78 3.07 8.07
N GLY A 72 9.83 3.55 8.73
CA GLY A 72 10.75 4.51 8.11
C GLY A 72 11.43 3.87 6.89
N GLY A 73 11.48 4.59 5.77
CA GLY A 73 12.21 4.14 4.58
C GLY A 73 13.73 4.30 4.74
N ASP A 74 14.46 3.97 3.68
CA ASP A 74 15.91 4.24 3.59
C ASP A 74 16.16 5.59 2.89
N PRO A 75 16.43 6.69 3.63
CA PRO A 75 16.64 8.00 3.01
C PRO A 75 17.94 8.07 2.19
N GLU A 76 18.84 7.09 2.28
CA GLU A 76 20.07 7.07 1.48
C GLU A 76 19.85 6.45 0.08
N PHE A 77 18.72 5.75 -0.13
CA PHE A 77 18.45 5.04 -1.38
C PHE A 77 18.38 5.97 -2.61
N PHE A 78 17.69 7.11 -2.50
CA PHE A 78 17.67 8.15 -3.53
C PHE A 78 18.44 9.39 -3.06
N THR A 79 19.26 9.95 -3.95
CA THR A 79 20.05 11.16 -3.67
C THR A 79 19.15 12.35 -3.32
N ASP A 80 19.57 13.18 -2.37
CA ASP A 80 18.88 14.39 -1.88
C ASP A 80 17.54 14.14 -1.14
N THR A 81 17.31 12.93 -0.64
CA THR A 81 16.13 12.63 0.18
C THR A 81 16.24 13.26 1.57
N LYS A 82 15.14 13.88 2.02
CA LYS A 82 14.97 14.47 3.36
C LYS A 82 14.32 13.53 4.35
N SER A 83 13.31 12.80 3.89
CA SER A 83 12.56 11.83 4.67
C SER A 83 12.06 10.72 3.74
N SER A 84 11.86 9.53 4.30
CA SER A 84 11.35 8.39 3.54
C SER A 84 10.45 7.52 4.39
N PHE A 85 9.58 6.78 3.70
CA PHE A 85 8.53 5.97 4.27
C PHE A 85 8.38 4.69 3.46
N GLY A 86 8.13 3.57 4.13
CA GLY A 86 7.84 2.29 3.51
C GLY A 86 6.54 1.69 4.06
N ALA A 87 5.80 0.99 3.21
CA ALA A 87 4.66 0.19 3.62
C ALA A 87 4.47 -1.02 2.71
N GLU A 88 3.94 -2.09 3.28
CA GLU A 88 3.44 -3.24 2.54
C GLU A 88 2.04 -2.94 2.03
N VAL A 89 1.76 -3.37 0.80
CA VAL A 89 0.44 -3.26 0.20
C VAL A 89 -0.04 -4.65 -0.17
N ASN A 90 -1.25 -5.02 0.25
CA ASN A 90 -1.87 -6.32 -0.02
C ASN A 90 -0.98 -7.54 0.35
N GLY A 91 -0.14 -7.40 1.39
CA GLY A 91 0.75 -8.46 1.88
C GLY A 91 2.04 -8.65 1.07
N GLU A 92 2.36 -7.74 0.15
CA GLU A 92 3.61 -7.78 -0.64
C GLU A 92 4.78 -7.18 0.15
N ASP A 93 5.47 -8.02 0.92
CA ASP A 93 6.60 -7.65 1.80
C ASP A 93 7.93 -7.44 1.06
N MET A 94 8.12 -8.10 -0.09
CA MET A 94 9.34 -7.98 -0.90
C MET A 94 9.27 -6.88 -1.96
N LEU A 95 8.07 -6.32 -2.22
CA LEU A 95 7.81 -5.36 -3.30
C LEU A 95 7.12 -4.10 -2.77
N THR A 96 7.57 -3.63 -1.61
CA THR A 96 6.91 -2.55 -0.85
C THR A 96 6.71 -1.25 -1.62
N LEU A 97 5.70 -0.50 -1.19
CA LEU A 97 5.55 0.90 -1.54
C LEU A 97 6.54 1.73 -0.74
N GLN A 98 7.33 2.54 -1.44
CA GLN A 98 8.32 3.44 -0.83
C GLN A 98 8.09 4.87 -1.31
N LEU A 99 8.11 5.81 -0.38
CA LEU A 99 7.99 7.23 -0.64
C LEU A 99 9.22 7.96 -0.12
N PHE A 100 9.70 8.93 -0.89
CA PHE A 100 10.88 9.73 -0.58
C PHE A 100 10.55 11.20 -0.79
N GLU A 101 10.64 12.02 0.26
CA GLU A 101 10.59 13.47 0.13
C GLU A 101 11.95 13.97 -0.32
N ILE A 102 12.04 14.50 -1.55
CA ILE A 102 13.28 15.01 -2.13
C ILE A 102 13.40 16.50 -1.84
N ASP A 103 14.63 17.02 -1.69
CA ASP A 103 14.85 18.46 -1.58
C ASP A 103 14.20 19.18 -2.78
N PRO A 104 13.29 20.16 -2.54
CA PRO A 104 12.58 20.86 -3.60
C PRO A 104 13.51 21.64 -4.55
N ASN A 105 14.75 21.92 -4.13
CA ASN A 105 15.77 22.59 -4.93
C ASN A 105 16.77 21.62 -5.61
N SER A 106 16.64 20.31 -5.39
CA SER A 106 17.51 19.29 -5.99
C SER A 106 17.45 19.34 -7.53
N GLU A 107 18.62 19.26 -8.17
CA GLU A 107 18.70 19.06 -9.63
C GLU A 107 18.20 17.66 -10.03
N HIS A 108 18.37 16.66 -9.17
CA HIS A 108 17.83 15.31 -9.40
C HIS A 108 16.31 15.33 -9.44
N LEU A 109 15.65 16.06 -8.53
CA LEU A 109 14.18 16.25 -8.57
C LEU A 109 13.72 16.93 -9.86
N LYS A 110 14.45 17.95 -10.33
CA LYS A 110 14.13 18.62 -11.59
C LYS A 110 14.25 17.65 -12.76
N ASN A 111 15.32 16.85 -12.81
CA ASN A 111 15.50 15.85 -13.84
C ASN A 111 14.38 14.79 -13.82
N ALA A 112 14.07 14.22 -12.65
CA ALA A 112 13.05 13.20 -12.50
C ALA A 112 11.65 13.69 -12.90
N LYS A 113 11.34 14.98 -12.71
CA LYS A 113 10.08 15.58 -13.20
C LYS A 113 9.96 15.58 -14.73
N GLU A 114 11.08 15.62 -15.44
CA GLU A 114 11.12 15.61 -16.90
C GLU A 114 11.22 14.18 -17.45
N THR A 115 11.94 13.30 -16.76
CA THR A 115 12.32 11.97 -17.27
C THR A 115 11.51 10.82 -16.65
N GLY A 116 10.96 11.01 -15.45
CA GLY A 116 10.40 9.93 -14.64
C GLY A 116 11.46 9.02 -14.00
N MET A 117 12.72 9.44 -13.98
CA MET A 117 13.85 8.64 -13.48
C MET A 117 14.49 9.30 -12.25
N GLY A 118 14.54 8.59 -11.13
CA GLY A 118 15.20 9.00 -9.90
C GLY A 118 16.61 8.40 -9.82
N GLN A 119 17.57 9.20 -9.35
CA GLN A 119 18.94 8.74 -9.15
C GLN A 119 19.07 8.01 -7.81
N ALA A 120 19.30 6.71 -7.85
CA ALA A 120 19.59 5.87 -6.70
C ALA A 120 21.09 5.62 -6.57
N GLU A 121 21.57 5.53 -5.33
CA GLU A 121 22.95 5.17 -5.03
C GLU A 121 22.97 3.92 -4.14
N PHE A 122 23.66 2.87 -4.60
CA PHE A 122 23.80 1.63 -3.85
C PHE A 122 25.20 1.07 -4.01
N GLU A 123 25.85 0.74 -2.89
CA GLU A 123 27.21 0.17 -2.86
C GLU A 123 28.27 0.98 -3.64
N GLY A 124 28.06 2.30 -3.79
CA GLY A 124 28.94 3.19 -4.56
C GLY A 124 28.70 3.17 -6.08
N GLU A 125 27.67 2.46 -6.54
CA GLU A 125 27.15 2.54 -7.90
C GLU A 125 25.96 3.49 -7.96
N VAL A 126 25.88 4.25 -9.06
CA VAL A 126 24.76 5.14 -9.34
C VAL A 126 23.90 4.50 -10.42
N ALA A 127 22.60 4.43 -10.17
CA ALA A 127 21.63 3.97 -11.15
C ALA A 127 20.45 4.94 -11.26
N GLU A 128 19.75 4.86 -12.40
CA GLU A 128 18.50 5.56 -12.62
C GLU A 128 17.35 4.56 -12.54
N LEU A 129 16.43 4.78 -11.61
CA LEU A 129 15.26 3.93 -11.39
C LEU A 129 13.97 4.68 -11.78
N PRO A 130 13.00 4.00 -12.39
CA PRO A 130 11.71 4.62 -12.69
C PRO A 130 10.98 4.98 -11.39
N VAL A 131 10.51 6.22 -11.29
CA VAL A 131 9.75 6.73 -10.15
C VAL A 131 8.54 7.50 -10.63
N LEU A 132 7.46 7.46 -9.86
CA LEU A 132 6.37 8.41 -10.01
C LEU A 132 6.71 9.67 -9.21
N VAL A 133 6.76 10.83 -9.88
CA VAL A 133 7.04 12.12 -9.23
C VAL A 133 5.76 12.91 -9.02
N ILE A 134 5.45 13.25 -7.76
CA ILE A 134 4.33 14.12 -7.38
C ILE A 134 4.84 15.19 -6.41
N GLY A 135 4.72 16.47 -6.79
CA GLY A 135 5.26 17.57 -5.99
C GLY A 135 6.78 17.49 -5.85
N ASN A 136 7.28 17.28 -4.63
CA ASN A 136 8.67 16.99 -4.32
C ASN A 136 8.88 15.55 -3.80
N HIS A 137 7.96 14.64 -4.09
CA HIS A 137 8.05 13.25 -3.65
C HIS A 137 8.34 12.31 -4.81
N TYR A 138 9.24 11.36 -4.58
CA TYR A 138 9.33 10.15 -5.38
C TYR A 138 8.46 9.07 -4.74
N ILE A 139 7.70 8.40 -5.58
CA ILE A 139 6.94 7.21 -5.23
C ILE A 139 7.53 6.06 -6.03
N PHE A 140 8.03 5.06 -5.33
CA PHE A 140 8.73 3.91 -5.89
C PHE A 140 8.06 2.62 -5.43
N MET A 141 7.91 1.71 -6.37
CA MET A 141 7.48 0.32 -6.17
C MET A 141 8.27 -0.49 -7.19
N ALA A 142 8.86 -1.60 -6.76
CA ALA A 142 9.64 -2.44 -7.66
C ALA A 142 8.77 -3.03 -8.78
N GLU A 143 9.37 -3.23 -9.96
CA GLU A 143 8.70 -3.92 -11.07
C GLU A 143 8.26 -5.32 -10.64
N GLY A 144 7.04 -5.70 -11.02
CA GLY A 144 6.46 -7.00 -10.69
C GLY A 144 5.45 -6.97 -9.53
N HIS A 145 5.32 -5.86 -8.79
CA HIS A 145 4.24 -5.73 -7.81
C HIS A 145 2.88 -5.78 -8.54
N PRO A 146 1.93 -6.64 -8.12
CA PRO A 146 0.67 -6.88 -8.84
C PRO A 146 -0.16 -5.61 -9.01
N ASP A 147 -0.15 -4.72 -8.01
CA ASP A 147 -0.95 -3.49 -8.01
C ASP A 147 -0.20 -2.21 -8.46
N GLN A 148 1.06 -2.32 -8.92
CA GLN A 148 1.91 -1.15 -9.17
C GLN A 148 1.25 -0.10 -10.08
N LEU A 149 0.74 -0.54 -11.23
CA LEU A 149 0.17 0.36 -12.24
C LEU A 149 -1.10 1.04 -11.75
N ASP A 150 -1.94 0.29 -11.03
CA ASP A 150 -3.21 0.79 -10.51
C ASP A 150 -2.97 1.80 -9.38
N ILE A 151 -2.03 1.53 -8.48
CA ILE A 151 -1.63 2.46 -7.41
C ILE A 151 -1.00 3.73 -7.98
N TYR A 152 -0.12 3.62 -8.97
CA TYR A 152 0.48 4.80 -9.61
C TYR A 152 -0.57 5.69 -10.27
N LYS A 153 -1.52 5.06 -10.98
CA LYS A 153 -2.63 5.79 -11.59
C LYS A 153 -3.49 6.48 -10.53
N LEU A 154 -3.84 5.76 -9.45
CA LEU A 154 -4.61 6.30 -8.33
C LEU A 154 -3.93 7.55 -7.74
N PHE A 155 -2.64 7.48 -7.47
CA PHE A 155 -1.88 8.61 -6.92
C PHE A 155 -1.80 9.79 -7.87
N GLN A 156 -1.62 9.56 -9.17
CA GLN A 156 -1.70 10.63 -10.17
C GLN A 156 -3.07 11.31 -10.22
N GLU A 157 -4.15 10.64 -9.81
CA GLU A 157 -5.49 11.19 -9.77
C GLU A 157 -5.77 11.95 -8.46
N LYS A 158 -5.27 11.44 -7.32
CA LYS A 158 -5.65 11.93 -5.98
C LYS A 158 -4.61 12.77 -5.23
N LEU A 159 -3.32 12.71 -5.58
CA LEU A 159 -2.25 13.42 -4.86
C LEU A 159 -1.75 14.70 -5.54
N LYS A 160 -2.43 15.16 -6.59
CA LYS A 160 -2.05 16.38 -7.34
C LYS A 160 -2.35 17.68 -6.61
#